data_AF-A0AB72X1H3-F1
#
_entry.id   AF-A0AB72X1H3-F1
#
_cell.length_a   1.000
_cell.length_b   1.000
_cell.length_c   1.000
_cell.angle_alpha   90.00
_cell.angle_beta   90.00
_cell.angle_gamma   90.00
#
_symmetry.space_group_name_H-M   'P 1'
#
loop_
_entity.id
_entity.type
_entity.pdbx_description
1 polymer ?
#
loop_
_entity_poly.entity_id
_entity_poly.type
_entity_poly.pdbx_seq_one_letter_code
_entity_poly.pdbx_strand_id
1 'polypeptide(L)'
;MSQNLISLQLTTADLSAVDAALKTLEEKLAGLIDLSIDQRMTITKMGDKSEAFCRKAVEVLGNNPGVLSVNYSLAEVKRDLAAFDALRPRVVRVEKLLEKMHDSQMALGSDLMTASLEGYAYLKVAGKGEALDTARAALSMRFSRGARKRVEEAPAQ
;
A
#
# COMPACT_ATOMS: atom_id res chain seq x y z
N MET A 1 -30.61 1.36 5.11
CA MET A 1 -29.99 0.02 5.11
C MET A 1 -28.61 0.20 5.70
N SER A 2 -28.39 -0.27 6.92
CA SER A 2 -27.07 -0.23 7.56
C SER A 2 -26.12 -1.13 6.76
N GLN A 3 -25.12 -0.54 6.14
CA GLN A 3 -24.08 -1.27 5.42
C GLN A 3 -23.21 -2.06 6.42
N ASN A 4 -22.91 -3.31 6.10
CA ASN A 4 -22.03 -4.19 6.87
C ASN A 4 -21.34 -5.17 5.90
N LEU A 5 -20.24 -4.72 5.29
CA LEU A 5 -19.45 -5.45 4.31
C LEU A 5 -18.52 -6.47 4.95
N ILE A 6 -18.04 -6.22 6.18
CA ILE A 6 -17.15 -7.13 6.89
C ILE A 6 -17.32 -7.06 8.41
N SER A 7 -17.26 -8.22 9.08
CA SER A 7 -17.16 -8.32 10.53
C SER A 7 -15.84 -9.01 10.89
N LEU A 8 -14.80 -8.19 11.11
CA LEU A 8 -13.45 -8.65 11.44
C LEU A 8 -13.15 -8.35 12.90
N GLN A 9 -12.72 -9.37 13.65
CA GLN A 9 -12.21 -9.24 15.00
C GLN A 9 -10.75 -9.66 15.03
N LEU A 10 -9.87 -8.78 15.48
CA LEU A 10 -8.44 -9.05 15.63
C LEU A 10 -8.14 -9.14 17.12
N THR A 11 -7.76 -10.34 17.59
CA THR A 11 -7.41 -10.53 18.99
C THR A 11 -6.02 -9.97 19.27
N THR A 12 -5.72 -9.64 20.53
CA THR A 12 -4.37 -9.21 20.93
C THR A 12 -3.32 -10.28 20.63
N ALA A 13 -3.68 -11.57 20.75
CA ALA A 13 -2.80 -12.68 20.42
C ALA A 13 -2.47 -12.72 18.91
N ASP A 14 -3.48 -12.54 18.05
CA ASP A 14 -3.27 -12.52 16.60
C ASP A 14 -2.40 -11.33 16.17
N LEU A 15 -2.66 -10.14 16.70
CA LEU A 15 -1.86 -8.94 16.42
C LEU A 15 -0.41 -9.13 16.85
N SER A 16 -0.18 -9.66 18.06
CA SER A 16 1.18 -9.96 18.53
C SER A 16 1.90 -10.99 17.66
N ALA A 17 1.19 -12.00 17.16
CA ALA A 17 1.76 -12.99 16.24
C ALA A 17 2.11 -12.38 14.88
N VAL A 18 1.28 -11.46 14.37
CA VAL A 18 1.55 -10.71 13.14
C VAL A 18 2.79 -9.84 13.32
N ASP A 19 2.90 -9.08 14.40
CA ASP A 19 4.06 -8.22 14.67
C ASP A 19 5.36 -9.05 14.78
N ALA A 20 5.31 -10.21 15.44
CA ALA A 20 6.46 -11.11 15.50
C ALA A 20 6.84 -11.68 14.12
N ALA A 21 5.87 -11.98 13.27
CA ALA A 21 6.11 -12.43 11.91
C ALA A 21 6.72 -11.33 11.03
N LEU A 22 6.24 -10.09 11.14
CA LEU A 22 6.80 -8.93 10.45
C LEU A 22 8.26 -8.70 10.86
N LYS A 23 8.54 -8.72 12.16
CA LYS A 23 9.92 -8.62 12.67
C LYS A 23 10.81 -9.72 12.12
N THR A 24 10.31 -10.95 12.05
CA THR A 24 11.07 -12.07 11.46
C THR A 24 11.37 -11.82 9.98
N LEU A 25 10.43 -11.26 9.22
CA LEU A 25 10.66 -10.90 7.82
C LEU A 25 11.74 -9.82 7.69
N GLU A 26 11.68 -8.77 8.50
CA GLU A 26 12.68 -7.69 8.54
C GLU A 26 14.08 -8.23 8.83
N GLU A 27 14.22 -9.11 9.84
CA GLU A 27 15.50 -9.72 10.21
C GLU A 27 16.06 -10.62 9.10
N LYS A 28 15.22 -11.46 8.47
CA LYS A 28 15.66 -12.39 7.42
C LYS A 28 15.90 -11.72 6.07
N LEU A 29 15.35 -10.52 5.87
CA LEU A 29 15.47 -9.74 4.63
C LEU A 29 16.29 -8.46 4.85
N ALA A 30 17.14 -8.42 5.87
CA ALA A 30 17.98 -7.25 6.21
C ALA A 30 18.93 -6.80 5.08
N GLY A 31 19.17 -7.64 4.06
CA GLY A 31 19.96 -7.32 2.87
C GLY A 31 19.17 -6.62 1.75
N LEU A 32 17.86 -6.41 1.91
CA LEU A 32 17.08 -5.61 0.96
C LEU A 32 17.50 -4.14 1.01
N ILE A 33 17.31 -3.43 -0.10
CA ILE A 33 17.69 -2.04 -0.25
C ILE A 33 16.48 -1.15 -0.53
N ASP A 34 16.57 0.10 -0.10
CA ASP A 34 15.64 1.16 -0.48
C ASP A 34 16.24 2.02 -1.59
N LEU A 35 15.55 2.08 -2.72
CA LEU A 35 15.90 2.99 -3.79
C LEU A 35 15.29 4.37 -3.55
N SER A 36 16.12 5.41 -3.64
CA SER A 36 15.66 6.80 -3.67
C SER A 36 14.79 7.09 -4.90
N ILE A 37 14.04 8.19 -4.86
CA ILE A 37 13.21 8.62 -5.99
C ILE A 37 14.08 8.77 -7.26
N ASP A 38 15.22 9.46 -7.15
CA ASP A 38 16.15 9.68 -8.27
C ASP A 38 16.72 8.37 -8.82
N GLN A 39 17.07 7.41 -7.94
CA GLN A 39 17.54 6.09 -8.37
C GLN A 39 16.45 5.35 -9.13
N ARG A 40 15.21 5.32 -8.62
CA ARG A 40 14.07 4.66 -9.32
C ARG A 40 13.83 5.26 -10.70
N MET A 41 14.03 6.56 -10.86
CA MET A 41 13.85 7.23 -12.15
C MET A 41 14.95 6.85 -13.15
N THR A 42 16.20 6.76 -12.71
CA THR A 42 17.39 6.64 -13.57
C THR A 42 17.85 5.22 -13.87
N ILE A 43 17.54 4.22 -13.02
CA ILE A 43 17.96 2.84 -13.27
C ILE A 43 17.34 2.26 -14.55
N THR A 44 18.10 1.39 -15.22
CA THR A 44 17.58 0.56 -16.31
C THR A 44 16.58 -0.42 -15.73
N LYS A 45 15.32 -0.35 -16.21
CA LYS A 45 14.22 -1.13 -15.66
C LYS A 45 14.08 -2.46 -16.40
N MET A 46 13.79 -3.51 -15.64
CA MET A 46 13.44 -4.82 -16.17
C MET A 46 11.93 -5.03 -16.01
N GLY A 47 11.24 -5.24 -17.13
CA GLY A 47 9.86 -5.73 -17.16
C GLY A 47 9.83 -7.10 -17.84
N ASP A 48 8.64 -7.67 -18.06
CA ASP A 48 8.50 -9.06 -18.51
C ASP A 48 9.32 -9.42 -19.77
N LYS A 49 9.33 -8.54 -20.77
CA LYS A 49 10.11 -8.76 -22.01
C LYS A 49 11.61 -8.71 -21.77
N SER A 50 12.10 -7.77 -20.97
CA SER A 50 13.52 -7.66 -20.66
C SER A 50 13.99 -8.73 -19.66
N GLU A 51 13.10 -9.25 -18.81
CA GLU A 51 13.41 -10.41 -17.96
C GLU A 51 13.72 -11.65 -18.81
N ALA A 52 12.88 -11.95 -19.81
CA ALA A 52 13.12 -13.06 -20.73
C ALA A 52 14.46 -12.91 -21.48
N PHE A 53 14.78 -11.68 -21.91
CA PHE A 53 16.08 -11.36 -22.49
C PHE A 53 17.23 -11.62 -21.51
N CYS A 54 17.16 -11.11 -20.27
CA CYS A 54 18.20 -11.28 -19.27
C CYS A 54 18.48 -12.75 -18.97
N ARG A 55 17.43 -13.57 -18.81
CA ARG A 55 17.57 -15.02 -18.61
C ARG A 55 18.30 -15.68 -19.78
N LYS A 56 17.88 -15.36 -21.01
CA LYS A 56 18.53 -15.93 -22.20
C LYS A 56 19.97 -15.45 -22.35
N ALA A 57 20.25 -14.19 -22.02
CA ALA A 57 21.59 -13.64 -22.03
C ALA A 57 22.50 -14.39 -21.04
N VAL A 58 22.06 -14.64 -19.80
CA VAL A 58 22.84 -15.40 -18.81
C VAL A 58 23.19 -16.81 -19.30
N GLU A 59 22.24 -17.48 -19.96
CA GLU A 59 22.47 -18.80 -20.57
C GLU A 59 23.51 -18.73 -21.70
N VAL A 60 23.30 -17.83 -22.66
CA VAL A 60 24.18 -17.69 -23.84
C VAL A 60 25.59 -17.28 -23.42
N LEU A 61 25.74 -16.32 -22.51
CA LEU A 61 27.04 -15.90 -21.99
C LEU A 61 27.72 -17.02 -21.18
N GLY A 62 26.94 -17.85 -20.48
CA GLY A 62 27.45 -19.03 -19.79
C GLY A 62 28.00 -20.12 -20.72
N ASN A 63 27.39 -20.27 -21.90
CA ASN A 63 27.86 -21.22 -22.91
C ASN A 63 29.04 -20.67 -23.74
N ASN A 64 29.27 -19.35 -23.69
CA ASN A 64 30.29 -18.67 -24.48
C ASN A 64 31.21 -17.80 -23.59
N PRO A 65 31.90 -18.36 -22.58
CA PRO A 65 32.69 -17.55 -21.66
C PRO A 65 33.86 -16.81 -22.34
N GLY A 66 34.33 -17.30 -23.49
CA GLY A 66 35.44 -16.67 -24.25
C GLY A 66 35.11 -15.32 -24.87
N VAL A 67 33.83 -14.92 -24.97
CA VAL A 67 33.45 -13.58 -25.46
C VAL A 67 33.43 -12.52 -24.35
N LEU A 68 33.55 -12.95 -23.09
CA LEU A 68 33.48 -12.06 -21.93
C LEU A 68 34.82 -11.38 -21.70
N SER A 69 34.78 -10.09 -21.34
CA SER A 69 35.97 -9.38 -20.91
C SER A 69 36.41 -9.85 -19.52
N VAL A 70 37.69 -9.64 -19.19
CA VAL A 70 38.27 -10.02 -17.88
C VAL A 70 37.53 -9.36 -16.70
N ASN A 71 36.97 -8.17 -16.91
CA ASN A 71 36.27 -7.43 -15.86
C ASN A 71 34.79 -7.81 -15.73
N TYR A 72 34.27 -8.71 -16.57
CA TYR A 72 32.87 -9.12 -16.53
C TYR A 72 32.67 -10.34 -15.62
N SER A 73 31.95 -10.15 -14.52
CA SER A 73 31.64 -11.25 -13.60
C SER A 73 30.32 -11.93 -13.95
N LEU A 74 30.38 -12.98 -14.78
CA LEU A 74 29.20 -13.82 -15.04
C LEU A 74 28.68 -14.49 -13.75
N ALA A 75 29.55 -14.72 -12.76
CA ALA A 75 29.17 -15.28 -11.48
C ALA A 75 28.23 -14.35 -10.69
N GLU A 76 28.49 -13.03 -10.70
CA GLU A 76 27.60 -12.06 -10.05
C GLU A 76 26.24 -12.02 -10.75
N VAL A 77 26.21 -11.95 -12.09
CA VAL A 77 24.95 -11.90 -12.83
C VAL A 77 24.09 -13.14 -12.57
N LYS A 78 24.72 -14.33 -12.44
CA LYS A 78 24.01 -15.56 -12.05
C LYS A 78 23.48 -15.50 -10.61
N ARG A 79 24.25 -14.91 -9.67
CA ARG A 79 23.79 -14.70 -8.29
C ARG A 79 22.59 -13.75 -8.24
N ASP A 80 22.64 -12.65 -8.97
CA ASP A 80 21.55 -11.67 -9.04
C ASP A 80 20.27 -12.29 -9.60
N LEU A 81 20.39 -13.06 -10.69
CA LEU A 81 19.24 -13.77 -11.26
C LEU A 81 18.63 -14.78 -10.27
N ALA A 82 19.47 -15.53 -9.54
CA ALA A 82 19.00 -16.46 -8.53
C ALA A 82 18.32 -15.75 -7.34
N ALA A 83 18.86 -14.61 -6.90
CA ALA A 83 18.26 -13.79 -5.84
C ALA A 83 16.91 -13.20 -6.29
N PHE A 84 16.85 -12.69 -7.52
CA PHE A 84 15.60 -12.21 -8.14
C PHE A 84 14.53 -13.31 -8.16
N ASP A 85 14.89 -14.52 -8.58
CA ASP A 85 13.98 -15.66 -8.64
C ASP A 85 13.51 -16.11 -7.25
N ALA A 86 14.41 -16.07 -6.26
CA ALA A 86 14.04 -16.36 -4.89
C ALA A 86 13.07 -15.31 -4.33
N LEU A 87 13.28 -14.02 -4.62
CA LEU A 87 12.48 -12.94 -4.05
C LEU A 87 11.07 -12.86 -4.68
N ARG A 88 10.95 -13.10 -5.99
CA ARG A 88 9.71 -12.95 -6.76
C ARG A 88 8.46 -13.59 -6.11
N PRO A 89 8.45 -14.89 -5.74
CA PRO A 89 7.26 -15.50 -5.13
C PRO A 89 6.94 -14.95 -3.73
N ARG A 90 7.90 -14.35 -3.02
CA ARG A 90 7.65 -13.71 -1.71
C ARG A 90 6.97 -12.36 -1.91
N VAL A 91 7.44 -11.57 -2.86
CA VAL A 91 6.81 -10.29 -3.25
C VAL A 91 5.34 -10.50 -3.58
N VAL A 92 5.04 -11.45 -4.48
CA VAL A 92 3.65 -11.78 -4.87
C VAL A 92 2.77 -12.15 -3.66
N ARG A 93 3.31 -12.91 -2.70
CA ARG A 93 2.56 -13.31 -1.49
C ARG A 93 2.29 -12.12 -0.57
N VAL A 94 3.26 -11.23 -0.39
CA VAL A 94 3.14 -10.03 0.46
C VAL A 94 2.18 -9.03 -0.18
N GLU A 95 2.30 -8.78 -1.49
CA GLU A 95 1.39 -7.90 -2.24
C GLU A 95 -0.06 -8.36 -2.12
N LYS A 96 -0.33 -9.66 -2.30
CA LYS A 96 -1.68 -10.22 -2.14
C LYS A 96 -2.23 -10.08 -0.73
N LEU A 97 -1.37 -10.20 0.29
CA LEU A 97 -1.79 -10.00 1.68
C LEU A 97 -2.10 -8.52 1.94
N LEU A 98 -1.26 -7.62 1.45
CA LEU A 98 -1.44 -6.18 1.56
C LEU A 98 -2.72 -5.71 0.86
N GLU A 99 -3.00 -6.22 -0.34
CA GLU A 99 -4.24 -5.96 -1.08
C GLU A 99 -5.48 -6.33 -0.24
N LYS A 100 -5.50 -7.55 0.35
CA LYS A 100 -6.58 -7.97 1.25
C LYS A 100 -6.72 -7.08 2.49
N MET A 101 -5.60 -6.61 3.05
CA MET A 101 -5.61 -5.69 4.17
C MET A 101 -6.23 -4.34 3.76
N HIS A 102 -5.85 -3.79 2.60
CA HIS A 102 -6.43 -2.56 2.07
C HIS A 102 -7.93 -2.70 1.78
N ASP A 103 -8.35 -3.79 1.14
CA ASP A 103 -9.77 -4.06 0.88
C ASP A 103 -10.58 -4.14 2.17
N SER A 104 -10.03 -4.82 3.19
CA SER A 104 -10.66 -4.93 4.50
C SER A 104 -10.75 -3.58 5.20
N GLN A 105 -9.70 -2.75 5.13
CA GLN A 105 -9.72 -1.38 5.67
C GLN A 105 -10.76 -0.51 4.96
N MET A 106 -10.86 -0.61 3.64
CA MET A 106 -11.87 0.12 2.86
C MET A 106 -13.29 -0.31 3.24
N ALA A 107 -13.54 -1.62 3.37
CA ALA A 107 -14.83 -2.17 3.77
C ALA A 107 -15.22 -1.71 5.18
N LEU A 108 -14.32 -1.86 6.16
CA LEU A 108 -14.51 -1.38 7.54
C LEU A 108 -14.80 0.13 7.57
N GLY A 109 -14.03 0.92 6.81
CA GLY A 109 -14.24 2.36 6.71
C GLY A 109 -15.62 2.71 6.15
N SER A 110 -16.08 1.98 5.13
CA SER A 110 -17.42 2.17 4.55
C SER A 110 -18.53 1.86 5.55
N ASP A 111 -18.40 0.76 6.29
CA ASP A 111 -19.37 0.35 7.32
C ASP A 111 -19.45 1.39 8.44
N LEU A 112 -18.30 1.81 8.97
CA LEU A 112 -18.19 2.85 10.00
C LEU A 112 -18.83 4.16 9.53
N MET A 113 -18.55 4.55 8.29
CA MET A 113 -19.02 5.80 7.73
C MET A 113 -20.54 5.80 7.53
N THR A 114 -21.09 4.73 6.96
CA THR A 114 -22.52 4.59 6.74
C THR A 114 -23.28 4.57 8.07
N ALA A 115 -22.82 3.78 9.03
CA ALA A 115 -23.41 3.72 10.37
C ALA A 115 -23.35 5.09 11.08
N SER A 116 -22.23 5.81 10.96
CA SER A 116 -22.07 7.15 11.56
C SER A 116 -23.01 8.19 10.95
N LEU A 117 -23.21 8.15 9.62
CA LEU A 117 -24.17 9.02 8.92
C LEU A 117 -25.61 8.75 9.35
N GLU A 118 -25.97 7.48 9.50
CA GLU A 118 -27.28 7.06 9.99
C GLU A 118 -27.49 7.51 11.45
N GLY A 119 -26.50 7.30 12.32
CA GLY A 119 -26.47 7.80 13.69
C GLY A 119 -26.65 9.33 13.77
N TYR A 120 -25.95 10.06 12.89
CA TYR A 120 -26.12 11.51 12.79
C TYR A 120 -27.53 11.91 12.32
N ALA A 121 -28.14 11.15 11.40
CA ALA A 121 -29.52 11.37 10.98
C ALA A 121 -30.50 11.19 12.14
N TYR A 122 -30.32 10.16 12.97
CA TYR A 122 -31.11 9.98 14.20
C TYR A 122 -30.96 11.16 15.15
N LEU A 123 -29.74 11.67 15.35
CA LEU A 123 -29.53 12.86 16.16
C LEU A 123 -30.28 14.07 15.60
N LYS A 124 -30.30 14.28 14.28
CA LYS A 124 -31.03 15.43 13.68
C LYS A 124 -32.54 15.39 13.92
N VAL A 125 -33.15 14.21 14.02
CA VAL A 125 -34.59 14.06 14.22
C VAL A 125 -34.98 13.87 15.70
N ALA A 126 -34.02 13.55 16.57
CA ALA A 126 -34.24 13.58 18.01
C ALA A 126 -34.69 15.00 18.44
N GLY A 127 -35.48 15.13 19.51
CA GLY A 127 -36.03 16.42 19.95
C GLY A 127 -34.97 17.48 20.33
N LYS A 128 -35.43 18.60 20.91
CA LYS A 128 -34.54 19.68 21.38
C LYS A 128 -33.98 19.38 22.77
N GLY A 129 -32.73 19.77 23.01
CA GLY A 129 -32.06 19.63 24.31
C GLY A 129 -30.58 19.92 24.19
N GLU A 130 -30.03 20.66 25.16
CA GLU A 130 -28.66 21.20 25.13
C GLU A 130 -27.61 20.12 24.82
N ALA A 131 -27.71 18.95 25.45
CA ALA A 131 -26.81 17.81 25.20
C ALA A 131 -26.89 17.25 23.76
N LEU A 132 -28.09 17.18 23.18
CA LEU A 132 -28.29 16.72 21.80
C LEU A 132 -27.81 17.78 20.80
N ASP A 133 -27.99 19.06 21.12
CA ASP A 133 -27.51 20.17 20.29
C ASP A 133 -25.97 20.20 20.27
N THR A 134 -25.30 19.98 21.40
CA THR A 134 -23.85 19.82 21.46
C THR A 134 -23.37 18.61 20.64
N ALA A 135 -24.05 17.46 20.77
CA ALA A 135 -23.70 16.25 20.01
C ALA A 135 -23.86 16.45 18.49
N ARG A 136 -24.95 17.11 18.05
CA ARG A 136 -25.16 17.48 16.64
C ARG A 136 -24.07 18.42 16.15
N ALA A 137 -23.74 19.44 16.92
CA ALA A 137 -22.71 20.42 16.57
C ALA A 137 -21.36 19.72 16.34
N ALA A 138 -20.96 18.83 17.26
CA ALA A 138 -19.71 18.07 17.16
C ALA A 138 -19.61 17.27 15.86
N LEU A 139 -20.67 16.55 15.47
CA LEU A 139 -20.68 15.77 14.23
C LEU A 139 -20.85 16.63 12.97
N SER A 140 -21.55 17.77 13.08
CA SER A 140 -21.77 18.69 11.95
C SER A 140 -20.51 19.36 11.44
N MET A 141 -19.45 19.42 12.26
CA MET A 141 -18.13 19.96 11.91
C MET A 141 -17.53 19.30 10.65
N ARG A 142 -17.95 18.08 10.33
CA ARG A 142 -17.54 17.41 9.08
C ARG A 142 -18.05 18.14 7.84
N PHE A 143 -19.24 18.74 7.89
CA PHE A 143 -19.89 19.38 6.73
C PHE A 143 -19.55 20.86 6.58
N SER A 144 -18.98 21.50 7.63
CA SER A 144 -18.69 22.94 7.64
C SER A 144 -17.47 23.34 6.82
N ARG A 145 -16.63 22.40 6.36
CA ARG A 145 -15.41 22.69 5.58
C ARG A 145 -15.64 22.96 4.08
N GLY A 146 -16.89 22.97 3.60
CA GLY A 146 -17.22 23.24 2.18
C GLY A 146 -17.31 24.73 1.79
N ALA A 147 -17.30 25.67 2.73
CA ALA A 147 -17.41 27.10 2.44
C ALA A 147 -16.06 27.82 2.56
N ARG A 148 -15.06 27.44 1.75
CA ARG A 148 -13.91 28.33 1.48
C ARG A 148 -14.22 29.12 0.22
N LYS A 149 -14.58 30.39 0.45
CA LYS A 149 -14.69 31.53 -0.48
C LYS A 149 -14.18 31.24 -1.90
N ARG A 150 -15.09 31.25 -2.87
CA ARG A 150 -14.79 31.72 -4.22
C ARG A 150 -14.36 33.19 -4.05
N VAL A 151 -13.06 33.45 -4.13
CA VAL A 151 -12.56 34.82 -4.20
C VAL A 151 -13.07 35.35 -5.53
N GLU A 152 -14.01 36.27 -5.46
CA GLU A 152 -14.47 37.07 -6.58
C GLU A 152 -13.30 37.96 -6.99
N GLU A 153 -12.58 37.58 -8.04
CA GLU A 153 -11.69 38.49 -8.76
C GLU A 153 -12.57 39.58 -9.38
N ALA A 154 -12.61 40.74 -8.74
CA ALA A 154 -13.13 41.95 -9.35
C ALA A 154 -12.28 42.31 -10.59
N PRO A 155 -12.89 42.78 -11.69
CA PRO A 155 -12.15 43.08 -12.91
C PRO A 155 -11.24 44.29 -12.66
N ALA A 156 -9.97 44.16 -13.05
CA ALA A 156 -9.05 45.29 -13.10
C ALA A 156 -9.50 46.27 -14.20
N GLN A 157 -9.62 47.55 -13.82
CA GLN A 157 -9.57 48.69 -14.74
C GLN A 157 -8.13 49.18 -14.84
#